data_AF-A0AAJ2BE26-F1
#
_entry.id   AF-A0AAJ2BE26-F1
#
_cell.length_a   1.000
_cell.length_b   1.000
_cell.length_c   1.000
_cell.angle_alpha   90.00
_cell.angle_beta   90.00
_cell.angle_gamma   90.00
#
_symmetry.space_group_name_H-M   'P 1'
#
loop_
_entity.id
_entity.type
_entity.pdbx_description
1 polymer ?
#
loop_
_entity_poly.entity_id
_entity_poly.type
_entity_poly.pdbx_seq_one_letter_code
_entity_poly.pdbx_strand_id
1 'polypeptide(L)'
;MTVSSEVSVAGPFYGNGTTKTFPYSFKILDARHIRAVLISASGDVSDLSLDNGDYSVTGVGSETGGEVVKATPLLTGQTLTLVRRLPLTQETSLENQGAYYPEVVERRLDQMVMQIQSVKEATERSLTVEPGQEKPSMTQIAAAQGFAQGAKQSRDESAGFATAAASSAANASGSAALASRWASEAENVPVVGGLFSAFHWYRKAYGIYQTVSQGFLEKVGGILTGDVLFGPGTGGKYSKIQANGDVQLNRGDNTGYLTWNFPNAYFGWNGTDWTYGPGGKIFTAGGSIAVTNAEGYGVEYSYTGDHTFYGYMATEFGTSISAALRGFVSTQQTWAGSSVVVVAHGKPYIPKEVIVIFVCKVAFGGYAVGDRLPMPANTAARDENYAQGQGYTVNVDATNIRVNFGSDGIPYVSKGGGGVGRFGPGNFDIIVIGRP
;
A
#
# COMPACT_ATOMS: atom_id res chain seq x y z
N MET A 1 1.75 30.19 -112.10
CA MET A 1 1.72 29.98 -110.62
C MET A 1 0.29 30.18 -110.21
N THR A 2 -0.24 29.32 -109.35
CA THR A 2 -1.61 29.44 -108.84
C THR A 2 -1.62 28.97 -107.38
N VAL A 3 -2.35 29.66 -106.51
CA VAL A 3 -2.56 29.22 -105.12
C VAL A 3 -3.66 28.15 -105.09
N SER A 4 -3.28 26.88 -104.96
CA SER A 4 -4.22 25.74 -104.97
C SER A 4 -4.56 25.16 -103.59
N SER A 5 -3.93 25.65 -102.53
CA SER A 5 -4.11 25.16 -101.15
C SER A 5 -4.76 26.24 -100.28
N GLU A 6 -5.69 25.82 -99.42
CA GLU A 6 -6.32 26.67 -98.39
C GLU A 6 -5.52 26.74 -97.09
N VAL A 7 -4.50 25.90 -96.93
CA VAL A 7 -3.70 25.85 -95.70
C VAL A 7 -2.86 27.12 -95.57
N SER A 8 -3.02 27.83 -94.46
CA SER A 8 -2.29 29.07 -94.12
C SER A 8 -1.65 29.04 -92.71
N VAL A 9 -1.78 27.92 -92.00
CA VAL A 9 -1.33 27.71 -90.61
C VAL A 9 -0.57 26.39 -90.49
N ALA A 10 0.48 26.37 -89.67
CA ALA A 10 1.19 25.16 -89.25
C ALA A 10 1.39 25.15 -87.73
N GLY A 11 1.21 23.99 -87.11
CA GLY A 11 1.20 23.82 -85.66
C GLY A 11 -0.22 23.59 -85.09
N PRO A 12 -0.43 23.74 -83.77
CA PRO A 12 0.56 24.14 -82.78
C PRO A 12 1.63 23.06 -82.58
N PHE A 13 2.90 23.45 -82.61
CA PHE A 13 4.02 22.60 -82.26
C PHE A 13 4.25 22.67 -80.75
N TYR A 14 4.38 21.52 -80.10
CA TYR A 14 4.62 21.42 -78.66
C TYR A 14 6.12 21.29 -78.38
N GLY A 15 6.63 22.13 -77.48
CA GLY A 15 8.03 22.11 -77.08
C GLY A 15 8.40 20.87 -76.29
N ASN A 16 9.58 20.32 -76.59
CA ASN A 16 10.21 19.19 -75.91
C ASN A 16 11.62 19.53 -75.39
N GLY A 17 12.02 20.81 -75.50
CA GLY A 17 13.34 21.30 -75.10
C GLY A 17 14.49 21.01 -76.08
N THR A 18 14.24 20.32 -77.20
CA THR A 18 15.31 19.88 -78.13
C THR A 18 15.03 20.23 -79.60
N THR A 19 13.78 20.19 -80.05
CA THR A 19 13.41 20.49 -81.43
C THR A 19 13.57 21.98 -81.75
N LYS A 20 14.24 22.28 -82.87
CA LYS A 20 14.45 23.64 -83.39
C LYS A 20 13.79 23.88 -84.75
N THR A 21 13.50 22.82 -85.50
CA THR A 21 13.00 22.89 -86.88
C THR A 21 11.51 22.58 -86.91
N PHE A 22 10.73 23.45 -87.54
CA PHE A 22 9.28 23.38 -87.60
C PHE A 22 8.82 23.52 -89.06
N PRO A 23 8.25 22.47 -89.67
CA PRO A 23 7.84 22.51 -91.07
C PRO A 23 6.55 23.32 -91.25
N TYR A 24 6.40 23.97 -92.40
CA TYR A 24 5.16 24.60 -92.84
C TYR A 24 4.84 24.15 -94.27
N SER A 25 3.57 23.88 -94.56
CA SER A 25 3.12 23.26 -95.83
C SER A 25 2.39 24.23 -96.75
N PHE A 26 2.73 25.53 -96.67
CA PHE A 26 2.02 26.59 -97.37
C PHE A 26 3.01 27.55 -98.04
N LYS A 27 2.75 27.98 -99.28
CA LYS A 27 3.63 28.91 -99.99
C LYS A 27 3.78 30.26 -99.28
N ILE A 28 4.98 30.82 -99.28
CA ILE A 28 5.26 32.21 -98.88
C ILE A 28 6.04 32.91 -99.99
N LEU A 29 5.75 34.19 -100.23
CA LEU A 29 6.43 34.98 -101.29
C LEU A 29 7.72 35.65 -100.81
N ASP A 30 7.83 35.87 -99.50
CA ASP A 30 8.98 36.50 -98.84
C ASP A 30 9.14 35.86 -97.45
N ALA A 31 10.35 35.85 -96.90
CA ALA A 31 10.60 35.33 -95.56
C ALA A 31 9.85 36.13 -94.47
N ARG A 32 9.47 37.39 -94.73
CA ARG A 32 8.65 38.21 -93.84
C ARG A 32 7.16 37.90 -93.90
N HIS A 33 6.72 37.08 -94.86
CA HIS A 33 5.31 36.72 -95.02
C HIS A 33 4.85 35.56 -94.12
N ILE A 34 5.66 35.20 -93.13
CA ILE A 34 5.32 34.24 -92.09
C ILE A 34 5.44 34.93 -90.73
N ARG A 35 4.49 34.64 -89.84
CA ARG A 35 4.48 35.09 -88.45
C ARG A 35 4.58 33.87 -87.56
N ALA A 36 5.60 33.84 -86.72
CA ALA A 36 5.83 32.81 -85.73
C ALA A 36 5.34 33.30 -84.35
N VAL A 37 4.26 32.70 -83.86
CA VAL A 37 3.62 33.04 -82.58
C VAL A 37 4.06 32.03 -81.52
N LEU A 38 4.69 32.50 -80.45
CA LEU A 38 5.13 31.71 -79.31
C LEU A 38 4.18 31.94 -78.12
N ILE A 39 3.68 30.87 -77.53
CA ILE A 39 2.95 30.89 -76.26
C ILE A 39 3.86 30.29 -75.18
N SER A 40 4.09 31.03 -74.10
CA SER A 40 4.93 30.61 -72.97
C SER A 40 4.22 29.57 -72.10
N ALA A 41 4.96 28.95 -71.17
CA ALA A 41 4.38 28.04 -70.18
C ALA A 41 3.41 28.74 -69.19
N SER A 42 3.54 30.05 -69.01
CA SER A 42 2.61 30.89 -68.26
C SER A 42 1.39 31.33 -69.08
N GLY A 43 1.35 31.01 -70.38
CA GLY A 43 0.25 31.38 -71.29
C GLY A 43 0.43 32.73 -71.98
N ASP A 44 1.58 33.39 -71.83
CA ASP A 44 1.86 34.68 -72.46
C ASP A 44 2.10 34.51 -73.96
N VAL A 45 1.45 35.33 -74.77
CA VAL A 45 1.55 35.31 -76.24
C VAL A 45 2.58 36.33 -76.69
N SER A 46 3.54 35.91 -77.52
CA SER A 46 4.59 36.76 -78.09
C SER A 46 4.86 36.40 -79.55
N ASP A 47 5.30 37.37 -80.35
CA ASP A 47 5.76 37.15 -81.72
C ASP A 47 7.28 37.00 -81.73
N LEU A 48 7.79 35.95 -82.39
CA LEU A 48 9.21 35.86 -82.69
C LEU A 48 9.55 36.80 -83.84
N SER A 49 10.74 37.41 -83.81
CA SER A 49 11.20 38.35 -84.83
C SER A 49 12.22 37.71 -85.77
N LEU A 50 11.93 37.77 -87.06
CA LEU A 50 12.88 37.38 -88.12
C LEU A 50 14.10 38.32 -88.11
N ASP A 51 13.88 39.62 -87.95
CA ASP A 51 14.93 40.64 -88.02
C ASP A 51 15.87 40.60 -86.80
N ASN A 52 15.40 40.09 -85.64
CA ASN A 52 16.24 39.88 -84.44
C ASN A 52 16.98 38.52 -84.46
N GLY A 53 16.74 37.67 -85.47
CA GLY A 53 17.34 36.34 -85.58
C GLY A 53 16.74 35.29 -84.65
N ASP A 54 15.51 35.48 -84.15
CA ASP A 54 14.84 34.48 -83.30
C ASP A 54 14.55 33.18 -84.06
N TYR A 55 14.36 33.29 -85.38
CA TYR A 55 14.19 32.18 -86.30
C TYR A 55 14.69 32.55 -87.71
N SER A 56 14.89 31.53 -88.53
CA SER A 56 15.17 31.64 -89.96
C SER A 56 14.15 30.82 -90.75
N VAL A 57 13.93 31.18 -92.01
CA VAL A 57 12.91 30.57 -92.87
C VAL A 57 13.57 30.02 -94.12
N THR A 58 13.23 28.78 -94.47
CA THR A 58 13.65 28.11 -95.69
C THR A 58 12.43 27.81 -96.56
N GLY A 59 12.61 27.58 -97.87
CA GLY A 59 11.49 27.26 -98.75
C GLY A 59 10.64 28.47 -99.19
N VAL A 60 11.21 29.67 -99.18
CA VAL A 60 10.58 30.87 -99.77
C VAL A 60 10.33 30.63 -101.26
N GLY A 61 9.10 30.88 -101.72
CA GLY A 61 8.67 30.65 -103.11
C GLY A 61 8.27 29.21 -103.44
N SER A 62 8.51 28.23 -102.55
CA SER A 62 8.13 26.83 -102.75
C SER A 62 6.62 26.62 -102.59
N GLU A 63 6.00 25.87 -103.51
CA GLU A 63 4.57 25.50 -103.44
C GLU A 63 4.27 24.54 -102.28
N THR A 64 5.24 23.71 -101.89
CA THR A 64 5.09 22.73 -100.79
C THR A 64 5.43 23.31 -99.42
N GLY A 65 5.82 24.59 -99.37
CA GLY A 65 6.31 25.25 -98.16
C GLY A 65 7.77 24.92 -97.87
N GLY A 66 8.15 24.96 -96.60
CA GLY A 66 9.53 24.84 -96.13
C GLY A 66 9.60 24.67 -94.62
N GLU A 67 10.67 25.15 -94.00
CA GLU A 67 10.88 25.01 -92.56
C GLU A 67 11.24 26.33 -91.91
N VAL A 68 10.73 26.53 -90.70
CA VAL A 68 11.15 27.56 -89.76
C VAL A 68 12.13 26.95 -88.77
N VAL A 69 13.36 27.46 -88.74
CA VAL A 69 14.40 27.01 -87.81
C VAL A 69 14.61 28.07 -86.75
N LYS A 70 14.20 27.76 -85.52
CA LYS A 70 14.33 28.64 -84.35
C LYS A 70 15.76 28.63 -83.81
N ALA A 71 16.26 29.78 -83.35
CA ALA A 71 17.62 29.89 -82.82
C ALA A 71 17.80 29.04 -81.54
N THR A 72 16.80 29.07 -80.66
CA THR A 72 16.72 28.30 -79.43
C THR A 72 15.68 27.18 -79.54
N PRO A 73 15.89 26.00 -78.94
CA PRO A 73 14.88 24.94 -78.91
C PRO A 73 13.55 25.45 -78.33
N LEU A 74 12.44 24.87 -78.76
CA LEU A 74 11.14 25.14 -78.16
C LEU A 74 11.05 24.41 -76.81
N LEU A 75 11.00 25.16 -75.71
CA LEU A 75 11.08 24.59 -74.35
C LEU A 75 9.80 23.81 -73.98
N THR A 76 9.93 22.82 -73.09
CA THR A 76 8.78 22.10 -72.56
C THR A 76 7.77 23.07 -71.93
N GLY A 77 6.50 22.93 -72.32
CA GLY A 77 5.43 23.84 -71.90
C GLY A 77 5.23 25.06 -72.80
N GLN A 78 6.12 25.32 -73.78
CA GLN A 78 5.89 26.32 -74.82
C GLN A 78 5.21 25.72 -76.05
N THR A 79 4.40 26.52 -76.75
CA THR A 79 3.85 26.16 -78.06
C THR A 79 4.22 27.18 -79.12
N LEU A 80 4.44 26.71 -80.34
CA LEU A 80 4.76 27.55 -81.50
C LEU A 80 3.73 27.32 -82.60
N THR A 81 3.16 28.40 -83.11
CA THR A 81 2.24 28.36 -84.25
C THR A 81 2.77 29.28 -85.35
N LEU A 82 2.82 28.77 -86.57
CA LEU A 82 3.25 29.50 -87.75
C LEU A 82 2.02 29.88 -88.56
N VAL A 83 1.85 31.17 -88.87
CA VAL A 83 0.74 31.66 -89.69
C VAL A 83 1.26 32.48 -90.85
N ARG A 84 0.64 32.35 -92.01
CA ARG A 84 0.92 33.21 -93.16
C ARG A 84 0.40 34.62 -92.88
N ARG A 85 1.22 35.65 -93.11
CA ARG A 85 0.83 37.06 -92.93
C ARG A 85 1.38 37.91 -94.07
N LEU A 86 0.50 38.37 -94.95
CA LEU A 86 0.88 39.26 -96.06
C LEU A 86 0.52 40.71 -95.76
N PRO A 87 1.28 41.69 -96.28
CA PRO A 87 0.85 43.08 -96.29
C PRO A 87 -0.45 43.20 -97.11
N LEU A 88 -1.42 43.97 -96.60
CA LEU A 88 -2.72 44.22 -97.26
C LEU A 88 -2.65 45.45 -98.18
N THR A 89 -1.59 45.55 -98.98
CA THR A 89 -1.35 46.65 -99.92
C THR A 89 -1.17 46.14 -101.34
N GLN A 90 -1.50 46.96 -102.33
CA GLN A 90 -1.25 46.70 -103.74
C GLN A 90 -0.19 47.67 -104.26
N GLU A 91 1.00 47.16 -104.56
CA GLU A 91 2.13 47.97 -105.06
C GLU A 91 2.26 47.94 -106.59
N THR A 92 1.59 47.00 -107.27
CA THR A 92 1.61 46.96 -108.75
C THR A 92 0.60 47.95 -109.30
N SER A 93 1.11 48.92 -110.03
CA SER A 93 0.36 49.82 -110.91
C SER A 93 0.42 49.28 -112.34
N LEU A 94 -0.73 49.09 -112.98
CA LEU A 94 -0.82 48.70 -114.38
C LEU A 94 -1.02 49.96 -115.23
N GLU A 95 -0.11 50.22 -116.17
CA GLU A 95 -0.23 51.34 -117.10
C GLU A 95 -1.18 51.00 -118.26
N ASN A 96 -1.94 51.99 -118.72
CA ASN A 96 -2.78 51.82 -119.89
C ASN A 96 -1.91 51.74 -121.15
N GLN A 97 -2.19 50.77 -122.03
CA GLN A 97 -1.43 50.51 -123.27
C GLN A 97 0.05 50.13 -123.08
N GLY A 98 0.45 49.74 -121.86
CA GLY A 98 1.78 49.18 -121.58
C GLY A 98 1.93 47.73 -122.05
N ALA A 99 3.17 47.22 -122.05
CA ALA A 99 3.43 45.80 -122.33
C ALA A 99 2.77 44.90 -121.26
N TYR A 100 2.02 43.90 -121.70
CA TYR A 100 1.35 42.94 -120.82
C TYR A 100 2.30 41.82 -120.41
N TYR A 101 2.59 41.72 -119.12
CA TYR A 101 3.38 40.65 -118.52
C TYR A 101 2.45 39.75 -117.69
N PRO A 102 1.99 38.60 -118.23
CA PRO A 102 1.06 37.69 -117.54
C PRO A 102 1.54 37.29 -116.14
N GLU A 103 2.85 37.09 -115.96
CA GLU A 103 3.46 36.67 -114.69
C GLU A 103 3.31 37.72 -113.59
N VAL A 104 3.27 39.01 -113.94
CA VAL A 104 3.05 40.10 -112.98
C VAL A 104 1.61 40.11 -112.49
N VAL A 105 0.66 39.88 -113.40
CA VAL A 105 -0.77 39.83 -113.10
C VAL A 105 -1.09 38.60 -112.24
N GLU A 106 -0.66 37.41 -112.67
CA GLU A 106 -0.87 36.16 -111.93
C GLU A 106 -0.28 36.22 -110.52
N ARG A 107 0.93 36.76 -110.36
CA ARG A 107 1.55 36.91 -109.03
C ARG A 107 0.73 37.80 -108.09
N ARG A 108 0.07 38.84 -108.62
CA ARG A 108 -0.79 39.71 -107.82
C ARG A 108 -2.14 39.08 -107.50
N LEU A 109 -2.72 38.32 -108.44
CA LEU A 109 -3.92 37.52 -108.16
C LEU A 109 -3.66 36.47 -107.08
N ASP A 110 -2.55 35.74 -107.18
CA ASP A 110 -2.09 34.79 -106.16
C ASP A 110 -1.92 35.48 -104.78
N GLN A 111 -1.29 36.66 -104.77
CA GLN A 111 -1.12 37.44 -103.54
C GLN A 111 -2.46 37.85 -102.92
N MET A 112 -3.44 38.27 -103.73
CA MET A 112 -4.79 38.61 -103.25
C MET A 112 -5.49 37.39 -102.65
N VAL A 113 -5.41 36.22 -103.29
CA VAL A 113 -5.96 34.97 -102.74
C VAL A 113 -5.30 34.62 -101.41
N MET A 114 -3.97 34.76 -101.30
CA MET A 114 -3.26 34.55 -100.03
C MET A 114 -3.65 35.55 -98.94
N GLN A 115 -3.91 36.81 -99.27
CA GLN A 115 -4.42 37.81 -98.34
C GLN A 115 -5.81 37.41 -97.82
N ILE A 116 -6.72 36.98 -98.70
CA ILE A 116 -8.06 36.50 -98.33
C ILE A 116 -7.98 35.30 -97.39
N GLN A 117 -7.12 34.31 -97.69
CA GLN A 117 -6.89 33.16 -96.80
C GLN A 117 -6.36 33.58 -95.41
N SER A 118 -5.51 34.61 -95.36
CA SER A 118 -4.98 35.15 -94.10
C SER A 118 -6.06 35.85 -93.28
N VAL A 119 -6.99 36.57 -93.94
CA VAL A 119 -8.14 37.19 -93.28
C VAL A 119 -9.13 36.14 -92.78
N LYS A 120 -9.41 35.10 -93.58
CA LYS A 120 -10.27 33.97 -93.20
C LYS A 120 -9.79 33.33 -91.88
N GLU A 121 -8.50 32.98 -91.77
CA GLU A 121 -7.90 32.45 -90.54
C GLU A 121 -8.13 33.37 -89.33
N ALA A 122 -7.87 34.67 -89.49
CA ALA A 122 -8.06 35.64 -88.41
C ALA A 122 -9.53 35.74 -87.98
N THR A 123 -10.47 35.65 -88.93
CA THR A 123 -11.91 35.67 -88.62
C THR A 123 -12.42 34.38 -87.98
N GLU A 124 -11.92 33.20 -88.38
CA GLU A 124 -12.24 31.92 -87.74
C GLU A 124 -11.80 31.88 -86.27
N ARG A 125 -10.75 32.64 -85.94
CA ARG A 125 -10.20 32.76 -84.58
C ARG A 125 -10.76 33.95 -83.79
N SER A 126 -11.69 34.71 -84.37
CA SER A 126 -12.34 35.86 -83.76
C SER A 126 -13.68 35.47 -83.15
N LEU A 127 -14.14 36.25 -82.17
CA LEU A 127 -15.51 36.12 -81.67
C LEU A 127 -16.51 36.69 -82.70
N THR A 128 -17.37 35.84 -83.26
CA THR A 128 -18.46 36.24 -84.15
C THR A 128 -19.79 36.23 -83.41
N VAL A 129 -20.67 37.17 -83.76
CA VAL A 129 -22.05 37.23 -83.30
C VAL A 129 -22.98 37.20 -84.51
N GLU A 130 -24.20 36.73 -84.32
CA GLU A 130 -25.21 36.70 -85.39
C GLU A 130 -25.51 38.11 -85.92
N PRO A 131 -25.84 38.26 -87.22
CA PRO A 131 -26.25 39.54 -87.78
C PRO A 131 -27.44 40.14 -87.01
N GLY A 132 -27.31 41.40 -86.59
CA GLY A 132 -28.32 42.11 -85.78
C GLY A 132 -28.09 42.04 -84.26
N GLN A 133 -27.11 41.26 -83.79
CA GLN A 133 -26.66 41.29 -82.40
C GLN A 133 -25.47 42.24 -82.22
N GLU A 134 -25.43 42.94 -81.09
CA GLU A 134 -24.27 43.76 -80.71
C GLU A 134 -23.12 42.86 -80.25
N LYS A 135 -21.90 43.16 -80.69
CA LYS A 135 -20.72 42.44 -80.22
C LYS A 135 -20.47 42.78 -78.75
N PRO A 136 -20.16 41.80 -77.88
CA PRO A 136 -19.84 42.09 -76.49
C PRO A 136 -18.58 42.96 -76.42
N SER A 137 -18.65 43.99 -75.59
CA SER A 137 -17.50 44.85 -75.30
C SER A 137 -16.39 44.06 -74.60
N MET A 138 -15.15 44.53 -74.72
CA MET A 138 -14.00 43.95 -74.00
C MET A 138 -14.25 43.92 -72.48
N THR A 139 -14.95 44.93 -71.95
CA THR A 139 -15.35 45.02 -70.55
C THR A 139 -16.29 43.89 -70.13
N GLN A 140 -17.27 43.55 -70.98
CA GLN A 140 -18.20 42.44 -70.70
C GLN A 140 -17.51 41.08 -70.77
N ILE A 141 -16.60 40.89 -71.71
CA ILE A 141 -15.80 39.65 -71.82
C ILE A 141 -14.91 39.48 -70.58
N ALA A 142 -14.23 40.56 -70.16
CA ALA A 142 -13.41 40.55 -68.94
C ALA A 142 -14.25 40.29 -67.68
N ALA A 143 -15.45 40.86 -67.59
CA ALA A 143 -16.37 40.60 -66.48
C ALA A 143 -16.80 39.13 -66.44
N ALA A 144 -17.13 38.52 -67.58
CA ALA A 144 -17.49 37.10 -67.66
C ALA A 144 -16.34 36.18 -67.21
N GLN A 145 -15.10 36.49 -67.60
CA GLN A 145 -13.91 35.79 -67.09
C GLN A 145 -13.76 35.96 -65.58
N GLY A 146 -13.99 37.16 -65.05
CA GLY A 146 -13.98 37.44 -63.62
C GLY A 146 -15.02 36.62 -62.85
N PHE A 147 -16.26 36.54 -63.34
CA PHE A 147 -17.30 35.71 -62.73
C PHE A 147 -16.95 34.22 -62.75
N ALA A 148 -16.36 33.71 -63.85
CA ALA A 148 -15.92 32.32 -63.94
C ALA A 148 -14.78 32.01 -62.95
N GLN A 149 -13.82 32.92 -62.78
CA GLN A 149 -12.74 32.77 -61.79
C GLN A 149 -13.28 32.83 -60.36
N GLY A 150 -14.20 33.76 -60.07
CA GLY A 150 -14.88 33.84 -58.78
C GLY A 150 -15.64 32.56 -58.44
N ALA A 151 -16.38 32.00 -59.40
CA ALA A 151 -17.08 30.72 -59.22
C ALA A 151 -16.12 29.55 -58.95
N LYS A 152 -14.98 29.51 -59.64
CA LYS A 152 -13.93 28.52 -59.39
C LYS A 152 -13.37 28.64 -57.97
N GLN A 153 -13.04 29.87 -57.56
CA GLN A 153 -12.53 30.13 -56.22
C GLN A 153 -13.54 29.72 -55.13
N SER A 154 -14.81 30.11 -55.25
CA SER A 154 -15.84 29.73 -54.28
C SER A 154 -16.03 28.22 -54.17
N ARG A 155 -15.92 27.49 -55.28
CA ARG A 155 -15.95 26.01 -55.28
C ARG A 155 -14.74 25.43 -54.53
N ASP A 156 -13.55 25.95 -54.78
CA ASP A 156 -12.32 25.45 -54.16
C ASP A 156 -12.31 25.76 -52.64
N GLU A 157 -12.80 26.93 -52.22
CA GLU A 157 -13.02 27.29 -50.81
C GLU A 157 -14.04 26.35 -50.13
N SER A 158 -15.17 26.07 -50.81
CA SER A 158 -16.18 25.13 -50.30
C SER A 158 -15.61 23.72 -50.10
N ALA A 159 -14.77 23.23 -51.01
CA ALA A 159 -14.07 21.96 -50.84
C ALA A 159 -13.09 21.98 -49.65
N GLY A 160 -12.43 23.12 -49.40
CA GLY A 160 -11.62 23.33 -48.21
C GLY A 160 -12.42 23.22 -46.92
N PHE A 161 -13.58 23.88 -46.84
CA PHE A 161 -14.47 23.80 -45.68
C PHE A 161 -14.99 22.37 -45.44
N ALA A 162 -15.34 21.64 -46.49
CA ALA A 162 -15.77 20.24 -46.37
C ALA A 162 -14.67 19.35 -45.77
N THR A 163 -13.41 19.55 -46.17
CA THR A 163 -12.26 18.81 -45.65
C THR A 163 -11.99 19.15 -44.18
N ALA A 164 -12.09 20.42 -43.81
CA ALA A 164 -11.94 20.86 -42.43
C ALA A 164 -13.04 20.29 -41.52
N ALA A 165 -14.30 20.26 -42.01
CA ALA A 165 -15.42 19.66 -41.30
C ALA A 165 -15.22 18.15 -41.08
N ALA A 166 -14.77 17.41 -42.11
CA ALA A 166 -14.44 15.99 -41.98
C ALA A 166 -13.34 15.72 -40.95
N SER A 167 -12.29 16.54 -40.96
CA SER A 167 -11.19 16.46 -39.98
C SER A 167 -11.69 16.73 -38.56
N SER A 168 -12.58 17.71 -38.40
CA SER A 168 -13.18 18.06 -37.11
C SER A 168 -14.07 16.93 -36.58
N ALA A 169 -14.86 16.29 -37.44
CA ALA A 169 -15.65 15.12 -37.09
C ALA A 169 -14.78 13.93 -36.66
N ALA A 170 -13.67 13.67 -37.36
CA ALA A 170 -12.71 12.64 -36.98
C ALA A 170 -12.07 12.91 -35.60
N ASN A 171 -11.67 14.16 -35.35
CA ASN A 171 -11.12 14.58 -34.06
C ASN A 171 -12.14 14.42 -32.91
N ALA A 172 -13.41 14.76 -33.16
CA ALA A 172 -14.48 14.58 -32.19
C ALA A 172 -14.73 13.10 -31.87
N SER A 173 -14.74 12.24 -32.89
CA SER A 173 -14.83 10.79 -32.73
C SER A 173 -13.65 10.22 -31.93
N GLY A 174 -12.43 10.64 -32.25
CA GLY A 174 -11.23 10.25 -31.51
C GLY A 174 -11.27 10.69 -30.04
N SER A 175 -11.77 11.91 -29.77
CA SER A 175 -11.96 12.42 -28.42
C SER A 175 -13.00 11.61 -27.64
N ALA A 176 -14.11 11.24 -28.27
CA ALA A 176 -15.14 10.40 -27.65
C ALA A 176 -14.61 8.98 -27.31
N ALA A 177 -13.84 8.38 -28.22
CA ALA A 177 -13.18 7.10 -27.97
C ALA A 177 -12.18 7.21 -26.80
N LEU A 178 -11.37 8.27 -26.77
CA LEU A 178 -10.41 8.50 -25.70
C LEU A 178 -11.11 8.71 -24.35
N ALA A 179 -12.21 9.47 -24.31
CA ALA A 179 -13.03 9.66 -23.11
C ALA A 179 -13.58 8.34 -22.57
N SER A 180 -14.07 7.46 -23.46
CA SER A 180 -14.53 6.11 -23.08
C SER A 180 -13.41 5.27 -22.44
N ARG A 181 -12.20 5.32 -23.03
CA ARG A 181 -11.02 4.65 -22.47
C ARG A 181 -10.62 5.22 -21.11
N TRP A 182 -10.62 6.55 -20.94
CA TRP A 182 -10.33 7.17 -19.64
C TRP A 182 -11.30 6.73 -18.53
N ALA A 183 -12.56 6.44 -18.87
CA ALA A 183 -13.56 5.98 -17.92
C ALA A 183 -13.43 4.48 -17.59
N SER A 184 -13.13 3.63 -18.57
CA SER A 184 -13.39 2.18 -18.49
C SER A 184 -12.18 1.27 -18.72
N GLU A 185 -11.04 1.79 -19.15
CA GLU A 185 -9.85 0.98 -19.46
C GLU A 185 -9.41 0.16 -18.23
N ALA A 186 -8.97 -1.08 -18.47
CA ALA A 186 -8.60 -2.03 -17.44
C ALA A 186 -7.42 -1.54 -16.57
N GLU A 187 -7.26 -2.14 -15.38
CA GLU A 187 -6.18 -1.77 -14.47
C GLU A 187 -4.79 -2.06 -15.09
N ASN A 188 -3.85 -1.12 -14.91
CA ASN A 188 -2.47 -1.22 -15.40
C ASN A 188 -2.35 -1.20 -16.93
N VAL A 189 -3.41 -0.82 -17.64
CA VAL A 189 -3.38 -0.55 -19.07
C VAL A 189 -3.37 0.97 -19.30
N PRO A 190 -2.33 1.53 -19.94
CA PRO A 190 -2.25 2.97 -20.19
C PRO A 190 -3.24 3.40 -21.27
N VAL A 191 -3.87 4.56 -21.07
CA VAL A 191 -4.81 5.18 -22.01
C VAL A 191 -4.05 5.96 -23.07
N VAL A 192 -3.27 6.97 -22.66
CA VAL A 192 -2.40 7.76 -23.55
C VAL A 192 -1.22 8.34 -22.76
N GLY A 193 -0.04 8.43 -23.38
CA GLY A 193 1.14 9.02 -22.74
C GLY A 193 1.59 8.35 -21.45
N GLY A 194 1.27 7.06 -21.25
CA GLY A 194 1.58 6.33 -20.01
C GLY A 194 0.66 6.61 -18.83
N LEU A 195 -0.37 7.44 -19.00
CA LEU A 195 -1.37 7.74 -17.97
C LEU A 195 -2.47 6.67 -17.96
N PHE A 196 -3.05 6.40 -16.79
CA PHE A 196 -4.05 5.35 -16.57
C PHE A 196 -5.47 5.88 -16.36
N SER A 197 -6.47 5.03 -16.61
CA SER A 197 -7.90 5.36 -16.45
C SER A 197 -8.30 5.72 -15.02
N ALA A 198 -9.46 6.36 -14.88
CA ALA A 198 -10.08 6.60 -13.57
C ALA A 198 -10.33 5.29 -12.80
N PHE A 199 -10.68 4.22 -13.52
CA PHE A 199 -10.87 2.89 -12.94
C PHE A 199 -9.59 2.32 -12.31
N HIS A 200 -8.42 2.53 -12.92
CA HIS A 200 -7.14 2.13 -12.33
C HIS A 200 -6.91 2.80 -10.97
N TRP A 201 -7.07 4.12 -10.90
CA TRP A 201 -6.86 4.87 -9.66
C TRP A 201 -7.88 4.51 -8.58
N TYR A 202 -9.14 4.31 -8.98
CA TYR A 202 -10.16 3.76 -8.08
C TYR A 202 -9.74 2.41 -7.50
N ARG A 203 -9.24 1.47 -8.32
CA ARG A 203 -8.77 0.16 -7.84
C ARG A 203 -7.56 0.26 -6.92
N LYS A 204 -6.59 1.13 -7.21
CA LYS A 204 -5.46 1.38 -6.30
C LYS A 204 -5.94 1.92 -4.95
N ALA A 205 -6.82 2.92 -4.96
CA ALA A 205 -7.40 3.48 -3.74
C ALA A 205 -8.22 2.43 -2.97
N TYR A 206 -9.01 1.61 -3.67
CA TYR A 206 -9.78 0.53 -3.08
C TYR A 206 -8.89 -0.54 -2.44
N GLY A 207 -7.78 -0.92 -3.07
CA GLY A 207 -6.80 -1.85 -2.49
C GLY A 207 -6.16 -1.31 -1.19
N ILE A 208 -5.86 0.00 -1.14
CA ILE A 208 -5.41 0.66 0.09
C ILE A 208 -6.51 0.62 1.14
N TYR A 209 -7.74 0.98 0.79
CA TYR A 209 -8.88 0.95 1.71
C TYR A 209 -9.12 -0.46 2.27
N GLN A 210 -9.06 -1.51 1.44
CA GLN A 210 -9.16 -2.89 1.88
C GLN A 210 -8.04 -3.26 2.85
N THR A 211 -6.80 -2.87 2.56
CA THR A 211 -5.65 -3.13 3.46
C THR A 211 -5.83 -2.43 4.80
N VAL A 212 -6.27 -1.17 4.79
CA VAL A 212 -6.50 -0.39 6.02
C VAL A 212 -7.70 -0.95 6.79
N SER A 213 -8.80 -1.26 6.12
CA SER A 213 -10.01 -1.81 6.76
C SER A 213 -9.78 -3.22 7.30
N GLN A 214 -9.09 -4.11 6.58
CA GLN A 214 -8.70 -5.42 7.09
C GLN A 214 -7.71 -5.28 8.24
N GLY A 215 -6.66 -4.47 8.11
CA GLY A 215 -5.72 -4.24 9.22
C GLY A 215 -6.38 -3.60 10.44
N PHE A 216 -7.38 -2.74 10.25
CA PHE A 216 -8.20 -2.18 11.32
C PHE A 216 -9.12 -3.23 11.92
N LEU A 217 -9.80 -4.05 11.12
CA LEU A 217 -10.65 -5.16 11.59
C LEU A 217 -9.84 -6.25 12.28
N GLU A 218 -8.60 -6.53 11.90
CA GLU A 218 -7.75 -7.47 12.61
C GLU A 218 -7.32 -6.91 13.97
N LYS A 219 -6.96 -5.63 14.03
CA LYS A 219 -6.54 -4.96 15.28
C LYS A 219 -7.71 -4.66 16.22
N VAL A 220 -8.85 -4.25 15.68
CA VAL A 220 -10.04 -3.84 16.44
C VAL A 220 -11.03 -4.99 16.58
N GLY A 221 -11.13 -5.88 15.60
CA GLY A 221 -11.89 -7.12 15.73
C GLY A 221 -11.32 -8.01 16.83
N GLY A 222 -9.99 -8.12 16.97
CA GLY A 222 -9.37 -8.74 18.15
C GLY A 222 -9.81 -8.09 19.47
N ILE A 223 -9.91 -6.75 19.50
CA ILE A 223 -10.43 -6.00 20.66
C ILE A 223 -11.91 -6.28 20.94
N LEU A 224 -12.74 -6.48 19.90
CA LEU A 224 -14.18 -6.70 20.03
C LEU A 224 -14.58 -8.18 20.24
N THR A 225 -13.78 -9.14 19.76
CA THR A 225 -13.96 -10.58 20.04
C THR A 225 -13.27 -11.04 21.32
N GLY A 226 -12.63 -10.12 22.06
CA GLY A 226 -12.05 -10.38 23.38
C GLY A 226 -10.63 -10.98 23.37
N ASP A 227 -10.04 -11.17 22.20
CA ASP A 227 -8.67 -11.68 22.07
C ASP A 227 -7.70 -10.54 21.69
N VAL A 228 -6.94 -10.00 22.66
CA VAL A 228 -5.92 -8.97 22.39
C VAL A 228 -4.63 -9.64 21.95
N LEU A 229 -4.26 -9.47 20.65
CA LEU A 229 -3.01 -10.00 20.09
C LEU A 229 -1.87 -8.98 20.22
N PHE A 230 -0.75 -9.42 20.82
CA PHE A 230 0.50 -8.66 20.87
C PHE A 230 1.54 -9.33 19.95
N GLY A 231 1.91 -8.64 18.87
CA GLY A 231 2.97 -9.07 17.93
C GLY A 231 2.80 -8.54 16.51
N PRO A 232 3.74 -8.83 15.59
CA PRO A 232 3.76 -8.27 14.24
C PRO A 232 2.76 -8.95 13.29
N GLY A 233 1.56 -8.37 13.10
CA GLY A 233 0.56 -8.53 12.01
C GLY A 233 0.41 -9.88 11.26
N THR A 234 -0.80 -10.44 11.27
CA THR A 234 -1.30 -11.73 10.73
C THR A 234 -0.25 -12.72 10.17
N GLY A 235 0.00 -13.81 10.92
CA GLY A 235 0.90 -14.92 10.54
C GLY A 235 2.23 -15.03 11.32
N GLY A 236 2.63 -13.99 12.07
CA GLY A 236 3.80 -13.98 12.95
C GLY A 236 3.62 -14.60 14.34
N LYS A 237 4.69 -14.58 15.13
CA LYS A 237 4.74 -15.11 16.50
C LYS A 237 3.96 -14.19 17.46
N TYR A 238 2.69 -14.48 17.76
CA TYR A 238 1.89 -13.67 18.71
C TYR A 238 1.78 -14.30 20.09
N SER A 239 1.77 -13.46 21.10
CA SER A 239 1.13 -13.79 22.37
C SER A 239 -0.27 -13.19 22.37
N LYS A 240 -1.27 -13.90 22.90
CA LYS A 240 -2.66 -13.43 22.97
C LYS A 240 -3.24 -13.56 24.36
N ILE A 241 -4.06 -12.60 24.75
CA ILE A 241 -5.00 -12.74 25.88
C ILE A 241 -6.30 -13.26 25.27
N GLN A 242 -6.88 -14.31 25.82
CA GLN A 242 -8.11 -14.91 25.34
C GLN A 242 -9.34 -14.28 26.02
N ALA A 243 -10.50 -14.34 25.36
CA ALA A 243 -11.78 -13.85 25.89
C ALA A 243 -12.21 -14.47 27.23
N ASN A 244 -11.70 -15.65 27.58
CA ASN A 244 -11.92 -16.31 28.88
C ASN A 244 -10.92 -15.87 29.97
N GLY A 245 -10.05 -14.91 29.68
CA GLY A 245 -9.02 -14.41 30.59
C GLY A 245 -7.69 -15.18 30.55
N ASP A 246 -7.60 -16.28 29.78
CA ASP A 246 -6.37 -17.05 29.66
C ASP A 246 -5.29 -16.28 28.87
N VAL A 247 -4.04 -16.36 29.32
CA VAL A 247 -2.91 -15.77 28.60
C VAL A 247 -2.16 -16.87 27.86
N GLN A 248 -2.07 -16.73 26.54
CA GLN A 248 -1.28 -17.60 25.67
C GLN A 248 -0.02 -16.90 25.22
N LEU A 249 1.13 -17.34 25.73
CA LEU A 249 2.43 -16.82 25.32
C LEU A 249 3.03 -17.74 24.25
N ASN A 250 3.58 -17.14 23.20
CA ASN A 250 4.30 -17.90 22.17
C ASN A 250 5.62 -18.45 22.73
N ARG A 251 5.88 -19.75 22.55
CA ARG A 251 7.15 -20.38 22.95
C ARG A 251 8.34 -19.98 22.08
N GLY A 252 8.11 -19.34 20.93
CA GLY A 252 9.16 -18.85 20.04
C GLY A 252 9.81 -19.94 19.17
N ASP A 253 9.50 -21.22 19.42
CA ASP A 253 10.11 -22.43 18.84
C ASP A 253 9.18 -23.22 17.90
N ASN A 254 7.99 -22.68 17.58
CA ASN A 254 6.98 -23.29 16.70
C ASN A 254 6.33 -24.59 17.21
N THR A 255 6.45 -24.91 18.52
CA THR A 255 5.81 -26.09 19.13
C THR A 255 4.49 -25.80 19.82
N GLY A 256 3.94 -24.59 19.65
CA GLY A 256 2.62 -24.17 20.15
C GLY A 256 2.67 -23.12 21.26
N TYR A 257 1.51 -22.80 21.83
CA TYR A 257 1.35 -21.79 22.89
C TYR A 257 1.51 -22.39 24.29
N LEU A 258 2.17 -21.67 25.21
CA LEU A 258 1.99 -21.90 26.65
C LEU A 258 0.66 -21.26 27.02
N THR A 259 -0.39 -22.07 27.15
CA THR A 259 -1.66 -21.62 27.71
C THR A 259 -1.53 -21.62 29.23
N TRP A 260 -1.49 -20.43 29.82
CA TRP A 260 -1.59 -20.26 31.26
C TRP A 260 -3.07 -20.39 31.63
N ASN A 261 -3.50 -21.63 31.83
CA ASN A 261 -4.83 -22.00 32.30
C ASN A 261 -4.73 -22.48 33.75
N PHE A 262 -5.87 -22.59 34.43
CA PHE A 262 -5.94 -23.03 35.82
C PHE A 262 -5.11 -24.32 36.14
N PRO A 263 -5.06 -25.35 35.28
CA PRO A 263 -4.18 -26.51 35.48
C PRO A 263 -2.66 -26.23 35.45
N ASN A 264 -2.21 -25.17 34.78
CA ASN A 264 -0.80 -24.84 34.53
C ASN A 264 -0.35 -23.51 35.16
N ALA A 265 -1.25 -22.82 35.86
CA ALA A 265 -0.96 -21.54 36.50
C ALA A 265 -0.02 -21.76 37.70
N TYR A 266 1.02 -20.93 37.80
CA TYR A 266 1.91 -20.97 38.97
C TYR A 266 1.13 -20.53 40.23
N PHE A 267 0.15 -19.62 40.08
CA PHE A 267 -0.79 -19.23 41.13
C PHE A 267 -2.12 -18.74 40.50
N GLY A 268 -3.28 -19.21 40.97
CA GLY A 268 -4.58 -18.79 40.43
C GLY A 268 -5.81 -19.33 41.18
N TRP A 269 -6.97 -18.67 41.03
CA TRP A 269 -8.23 -19.03 41.68
C TRP A 269 -9.10 -19.93 40.77
N ASN A 270 -9.60 -21.08 41.24
CA ASN A 270 -10.53 -21.94 40.46
C ASN A 270 -12.02 -21.60 40.63
N GLY A 271 -12.36 -20.64 41.49
CA GLY A 271 -13.76 -20.43 41.89
C GLY A 271 -14.06 -20.90 43.32
N THR A 272 -13.18 -21.68 43.94
CA THR A 272 -13.38 -22.22 45.30
C THR A 272 -12.15 -22.04 46.19
N ASP A 273 -10.96 -22.29 45.64
CA ASP A 273 -9.67 -22.24 46.33
C ASP A 273 -8.64 -21.47 45.48
N TRP A 274 -7.66 -20.85 46.15
CA TRP A 274 -6.45 -20.38 45.48
C TRP A 274 -5.55 -21.59 45.26
N THR A 275 -4.95 -21.71 44.09
CA THR A 275 -4.11 -22.86 43.74
C THR A 275 -2.74 -22.42 43.27
N TYR A 276 -1.77 -23.31 43.43
CA TYR A 276 -0.37 -23.07 43.07
C TYR A 276 0.21 -24.30 42.39
N GLY A 277 0.75 -24.10 41.18
CA GLY A 277 1.32 -25.18 40.39
C GLY A 277 0.32 -26.30 40.05
N PRO A 278 0.78 -27.54 39.80
CA PRO A 278 -0.04 -28.65 39.32
C PRO A 278 -0.90 -29.28 40.42
N GLY A 279 -1.75 -28.48 41.08
CA GLY A 279 -2.82 -28.95 41.97
C GLY A 279 -2.69 -28.61 43.46
N GLY A 280 -1.63 -27.90 43.90
CA GLY A 280 -1.56 -27.40 45.27
C GLY A 280 -2.63 -26.33 45.53
N LYS A 281 -3.15 -26.24 46.75
CA LYS A 281 -4.20 -25.28 47.10
C LYS A 281 -3.98 -24.57 48.44
N ILE A 282 -4.47 -23.34 48.50
CA ILE A 282 -4.63 -22.49 49.66
C ILE A 282 -6.13 -22.27 49.84
N PHE A 283 -6.65 -22.74 50.97
CA PHE A 283 -8.08 -22.69 51.26
C PHE A 283 -8.34 -22.31 52.70
N THR A 284 -9.55 -21.85 52.98
CA THR A 284 -10.02 -21.57 54.33
C THR A 284 -10.87 -22.72 54.83
N ALA A 285 -10.63 -23.18 56.05
CA ALA A 285 -11.38 -24.28 56.66
C ALA A 285 -11.90 -23.84 58.04
N GLY A 286 -13.13 -23.33 58.12
CA GLY A 286 -13.79 -23.10 59.41
C GLY A 286 -13.04 -22.22 60.41
N GLY A 287 -12.32 -21.19 59.94
CA GLY A 287 -11.55 -20.25 60.77
C GLY A 287 -10.03 -20.41 60.70
N SER A 288 -9.53 -21.39 59.95
CA SER A 288 -8.10 -21.58 59.67
C SER A 288 -7.77 -21.27 58.20
N ILE A 289 -6.47 -21.10 57.93
CA ILE A 289 -5.93 -21.08 56.56
C ILE A 289 -5.08 -22.34 56.40
N ALA A 290 -5.34 -23.12 55.35
CA ALA A 290 -4.57 -24.32 55.03
C ALA A 290 -3.84 -24.16 53.69
N VAL A 291 -2.63 -24.70 53.64
CA VAL A 291 -1.80 -24.76 52.43
C VAL A 291 -1.45 -26.23 52.21
N THR A 292 -1.84 -26.80 51.07
CA THR A 292 -1.58 -28.20 50.72
C THR A 292 -0.99 -28.34 49.32
N ASN A 293 -0.21 -29.39 49.10
CA ASN A 293 0.16 -29.84 47.75
C ASN A 293 -1.03 -30.55 47.07
N ALA A 294 -0.81 -31.03 45.84
CA ALA A 294 -1.83 -31.73 45.04
C ALA A 294 -2.34 -33.03 45.68
N GLU A 295 -1.57 -33.61 46.59
CA GLU A 295 -1.88 -34.87 47.29
C GLU A 295 -2.57 -34.61 48.65
N GLY A 296 -2.78 -33.34 49.02
CA GLY A 296 -3.42 -32.94 50.29
C GLY A 296 -2.46 -32.88 51.48
N TYR A 297 -1.15 -32.96 51.26
CA TYR A 297 -0.13 -32.84 52.30
C TYR A 297 0.23 -31.38 52.54
N GLY A 298 0.36 -30.98 53.81
CA GLY A 298 0.63 -29.58 54.13
C GLY A 298 0.34 -29.21 55.57
N VAL A 299 0.01 -27.94 55.79
CA VAL A 299 -0.21 -27.38 57.13
C VAL A 299 -1.41 -26.46 57.15
N GLU A 300 -2.17 -26.54 58.24
CA GLU A 300 -3.29 -25.69 58.58
C GLU A 300 -2.91 -24.78 59.76
N TYR A 301 -3.11 -23.49 59.56
CA TYR A 301 -2.87 -22.42 60.51
C TYR A 301 -4.20 -22.03 61.14
N SER A 302 -4.46 -22.51 62.35
CA SER A 302 -5.65 -22.14 63.11
C SER A 302 -5.53 -20.74 63.70
N TYR A 303 -6.65 -20.02 63.80
CA TYR A 303 -6.72 -18.74 64.52
C TYR A 303 -6.39 -18.86 66.02
N THR A 304 -6.42 -20.07 66.59
CA THR A 304 -6.00 -20.35 67.98
C THR A 304 -4.49 -20.35 68.16
N GLY A 305 -3.71 -20.16 67.09
CA GLY A 305 -2.25 -20.26 67.09
C GLY A 305 -1.73 -21.70 67.00
N ASP A 306 -2.63 -22.68 66.83
CA ASP A 306 -2.26 -24.06 66.59
C ASP A 306 -1.96 -24.28 65.10
N HIS A 307 -0.91 -25.06 64.84
CA HIS A 307 -0.57 -25.52 63.50
C HIS A 307 -0.81 -27.02 63.43
N THR A 308 -1.72 -27.43 62.55
CA THR A 308 -2.04 -28.84 62.30
C THR A 308 -1.33 -29.27 61.02
N PHE A 309 -0.53 -30.32 61.08
CA PHE A 309 0.15 -30.86 59.91
C PHE A 309 -0.63 -32.04 59.31
N TYR A 310 -0.53 -32.21 58.00
CA TYR A 310 -1.18 -33.29 57.24
C TYR A 310 -0.16 -34.16 56.51
N GLY A 311 -0.50 -35.43 56.26
CA GLY A 311 0.32 -36.34 55.46
C GLY A 311 1.67 -36.67 56.08
N TYR A 312 2.73 -36.65 55.26
CA TYR A 312 4.10 -36.88 55.73
C TYR A 312 4.52 -35.84 56.78
N MET A 313 4.07 -34.59 56.66
CA MET A 313 4.37 -33.54 57.64
C MET A 313 3.76 -33.86 59.02
N ALA A 314 2.59 -34.49 59.06
CA ALA A 314 1.99 -34.97 60.30
C ALA A 314 2.82 -36.08 60.97
N THR A 315 3.51 -36.88 60.15
CA THR A 315 4.36 -37.97 60.64
C THR A 315 5.67 -37.44 61.22
N GLU A 316 6.25 -36.40 60.59
CA GLU A 316 7.53 -35.80 61.02
C GLU A 316 7.38 -34.80 62.17
N PHE A 317 6.35 -33.96 62.14
CA PHE A 317 6.17 -32.86 63.10
C PHE A 317 5.03 -33.11 64.12
N GLY A 318 4.26 -34.18 63.95
CA GLY A 318 3.13 -34.53 64.80
C GLY A 318 1.81 -33.86 64.41
N THR A 319 0.75 -34.15 65.18
CA THR A 319 -0.61 -33.66 64.90
C THR A 319 -0.81 -32.18 65.23
N SER A 320 -0.08 -31.61 66.21
CA SER A 320 -0.04 -30.17 66.44
C SER A 320 1.21 -29.70 67.22
N ILE A 321 1.71 -28.50 66.89
CA ILE A 321 2.89 -27.90 67.56
C ILE A 321 2.64 -27.66 69.06
N SER A 322 1.44 -27.20 69.44
CA SER A 322 1.16 -26.87 70.84
C SER A 322 1.09 -28.11 71.74
N ALA A 323 0.66 -29.26 71.22
CA ALA A 323 0.71 -30.52 71.96
C ALA A 323 2.15 -30.96 72.25
N ALA A 324 3.07 -30.70 71.32
CA ALA A 324 4.50 -30.97 71.50
C ALA A 324 5.19 -29.99 72.47
N LEU A 325 4.79 -28.71 72.48
CA LEU A 325 5.42 -27.65 73.30
C LEU A 325 4.83 -27.47 74.71
N ARG A 326 3.63 -27.98 75.01
CA ARG A 326 3.04 -27.89 76.36
C ARG A 326 3.88 -28.67 77.38
N GLY A 327 4.20 -28.02 78.49
CA GLY A 327 4.91 -28.63 79.63
C GLY A 327 4.18 -29.85 80.21
N PHE A 328 4.93 -30.73 80.84
CA PHE A 328 4.43 -31.85 81.63
C PHE A 328 3.82 -31.35 82.95
N VAL A 329 2.69 -31.94 83.36
CA VAL A 329 2.08 -31.75 84.68
C VAL A 329 1.73 -33.13 85.21
N SER A 330 2.24 -33.49 86.38
CA SER A 330 1.94 -34.76 87.02
C SER A 330 0.53 -34.76 87.65
N THR A 331 -0.02 -35.95 87.89
CA THR A 331 -1.05 -36.12 88.92
C THR A 331 -0.46 -35.85 90.30
N GLN A 332 -1.31 -35.59 91.30
CA GLN A 332 -0.87 -35.38 92.68
C GLN A 332 -0.23 -36.66 93.23
N GLN A 333 1.00 -36.56 93.74
CA GLN A 333 1.81 -37.65 94.27
C GLN A 333 1.98 -37.48 95.78
N THR A 334 1.85 -38.59 96.52
CA THR A 334 2.26 -38.65 97.93
C THR A 334 3.78 -38.82 98.00
N TRP A 335 4.39 -38.34 99.09
CA TRP A 335 5.84 -38.47 99.32
C TRP A 335 6.13 -38.91 100.75
N ALA A 336 7.39 -39.25 101.02
CA ALA A 336 7.88 -39.61 102.35
C ALA A 336 9.24 -38.95 102.60
N GLY A 337 9.56 -38.68 103.87
CA GLY A 337 10.90 -38.19 104.24
C GLY A 337 11.97 -39.23 103.95
N SER A 338 13.20 -38.78 103.62
CA SER A 338 14.31 -39.66 103.21
C SER A 338 13.96 -40.59 102.04
N SER A 339 13.17 -40.12 101.07
CA SER A 339 12.72 -40.90 99.92
C SER A 339 12.76 -40.08 98.62
N VAL A 340 12.56 -40.76 97.49
CA VAL A 340 12.48 -40.17 96.15
C VAL A 340 11.11 -40.43 95.53
N VAL A 341 10.50 -39.39 94.95
CA VAL A 341 9.33 -39.53 94.07
C VAL A 341 9.81 -39.42 92.63
N VAL A 342 9.50 -40.43 91.81
CA VAL A 342 9.87 -40.48 90.39
C VAL A 342 8.62 -40.33 89.54
N VAL A 343 8.60 -39.33 88.67
CA VAL A 343 7.48 -39.08 87.76
C VAL A 343 7.98 -39.09 86.31
N ALA A 344 7.45 -40.01 85.50
CA ALA A 344 7.75 -40.06 84.07
C ALA A 344 7.04 -38.90 83.33
N HIS A 345 7.80 -38.06 82.62
CA HIS A 345 7.22 -36.87 81.96
C HIS A 345 6.75 -37.14 80.51
N GLY A 346 7.24 -38.21 79.87
CA GLY A 346 6.81 -38.62 78.53
C GLY A 346 6.99 -37.55 77.45
N LYS A 347 7.92 -36.60 77.65
CA LYS A 347 8.20 -35.51 76.71
C LYS A 347 9.41 -35.85 75.86
N PRO A 348 9.45 -35.41 74.59
CA PRO A 348 10.58 -35.63 73.69
C PRO A 348 11.82 -34.76 74.02
N TYR A 349 11.76 -33.96 75.08
CA TYR A 349 12.83 -33.10 75.57
C TYR A 349 13.03 -33.29 77.07
N ILE A 350 14.22 -32.97 77.57
CA ILE A 350 14.53 -32.90 79.01
C ILE A 350 13.98 -31.56 79.53
N PRO A 351 13.00 -31.55 80.46
CA PRO A 351 12.48 -30.30 81.03
C PRO A 351 13.59 -29.46 81.68
N LYS A 352 13.74 -28.19 81.28
CA LYS A 352 14.76 -27.29 81.85
C LYS A 352 14.25 -26.51 83.06
N GLU A 353 12.96 -26.21 83.08
CA GLU A 353 12.30 -25.57 84.22
C GLU A 353 11.41 -26.59 84.92
N VAL A 354 11.69 -26.86 86.20
CA VAL A 354 10.82 -27.70 87.04
C VAL A 354 10.31 -26.90 88.21
N ILE A 355 8.99 -26.96 88.40
CA ILE A 355 8.29 -26.37 89.54
C ILE A 355 7.64 -27.51 90.31
N VAL A 356 7.89 -27.56 91.62
CA VAL A 356 7.20 -28.48 92.51
C VAL A 356 6.15 -27.69 93.28
N ILE A 357 4.90 -28.07 93.12
CA ILE A 357 3.78 -27.45 93.82
C ILE A 357 3.39 -28.37 94.96
N PHE A 358 3.49 -27.88 96.19
CA PHE A 358 2.97 -28.57 97.35
C PHE A 358 1.49 -28.25 97.51
N VAL A 359 0.65 -29.28 97.62
CA VAL A 359 -0.80 -29.17 97.80
C VAL A 359 -1.13 -29.58 99.23
N CYS A 360 -1.72 -28.67 100.00
CA CYS A 360 -2.05 -28.91 101.41
C CYS A 360 -3.10 -30.02 101.54
N LYS A 361 -2.79 -31.06 102.31
CA LYS A 361 -3.64 -32.23 102.54
C LYS A 361 -4.42 -32.12 103.86
N VAL A 362 -3.81 -31.52 104.87
CA VAL A 362 -4.40 -31.27 106.19
C VAL A 362 -4.05 -29.85 106.59
N ALA A 363 -5.02 -29.10 107.11
CA ALA A 363 -4.83 -27.71 107.51
C ALA A 363 -3.60 -27.56 108.43
N PHE A 364 -2.61 -26.79 107.99
CA PHE A 364 -1.31 -26.66 108.65
C PHE A 364 -0.70 -25.29 108.35
N GLY A 365 -0.10 -24.63 109.35
CA GLY A 365 0.68 -23.41 109.11
C GLY A 365 -0.08 -22.22 108.49
N GLY A 366 -1.41 -22.17 108.63
CA GLY A 366 -2.28 -21.17 108.00
C GLY A 366 -2.75 -21.52 106.59
N TYR A 367 -2.37 -22.69 106.05
CA TYR A 367 -2.86 -23.20 104.77
C TYR A 367 -4.10 -24.08 104.97
N ALA A 368 -5.11 -23.88 104.14
CA ALA A 368 -6.31 -24.72 104.09
C ALA A 368 -6.08 -25.93 103.17
N VAL A 369 -6.86 -26.99 103.33
CA VAL A 369 -6.79 -28.16 102.44
C VAL A 369 -7.05 -27.73 100.99
N GLY A 370 -6.17 -28.11 100.07
CA GLY A 370 -6.19 -27.72 98.67
C GLY A 370 -5.38 -26.47 98.32
N ASP A 371 -4.90 -25.70 99.30
CA ASP A 371 -3.99 -24.58 99.03
C ASP A 371 -2.70 -25.07 98.36
N ARG A 372 -2.24 -24.30 97.36
CA ARG A 372 -1.06 -24.62 96.55
C ARG A 372 0.10 -23.71 96.91
N LEU A 373 1.23 -24.31 97.27
CA LEU A 373 2.48 -23.62 97.56
C LEU A 373 3.51 -23.98 96.48
N PRO A 374 3.66 -23.13 95.44
CA PRO A 374 4.70 -23.34 94.45
C PRO A 374 6.07 -23.06 95.07
N MET A 375 7.00 -24.00 94.90
CA MET A 375 8.37 -23.88 95.36
C MET A 375 9.35 -24.17 94.20
N PRO A 376 10.53 -23.53 94.19
CA PRO A 376 11.55 -23.77 93.16
C PRO A 376 12.10 -25.20 93.24
N ALA A 377 12.62 -25.73 92.12
CA ALA A 377 13.08 -27.11 92.01
C ALA A 377 14.07 -27.57 93.11
N ASN A 378 14.86 -26.65 93.67
CA ASN A 378 15.78 -26.96 94.77
C ASN A 378 15.54 -25.96 95.90
N THR A 379 15.01 -26.46 97.01
CA THR A 379 14.85 -25.66 98.23
C THR A 379 15.64 -26.35 99.32
N ALA A 380 16.74 -25.74 99.75
CA ALA A 380 17.50 -26.13 100.93
C ALA A 380 17.66 -24.90 101.83
N ALA A 381 17.30 -25.03 103.11
CA ALA A 381 17.70 -24.06 104.13
C ALA A 381 18.96 -24.61 104.81
N ARG A 382 20.07 -23.88 104.71
CA ARG A 382 21.25 -24.13 105.55
C ARG A 382 21.44 -22.91 106.44
N ASP A 383 21.26 -23.11 107.74
CA ASP A 383 21.84 -22.30 108.80
C ASP A 383 23.06 -23.06 109.34
N GLU A 384 24.14 -22.36 109.69
CA GLU A 384 25.49 -22.91 109.95
C GLU A 384 25.56 -23.84 111.18
N ASN A 385 24.45 -24.03 111.91
CA ASN A 385 24.40 -24.68 113.21
C ASN A 385 23.56 -25.98 113.33
N TYR A 386 23.08 -26.59 112.23
CA TYR A 386 22.30 -27.84 112.32
C TYR A 386 22.75 -28.98 111.40
N ALA A 387 22.80 -30.18 111.97
CA ALA A 387 23.11 -31.44 111.30
C ALA A 387 21.98 -31.89 110.35
N GLN A 388 22.27 -31.75 109.05
CA GLN A 388 21.84 -32.53 107.86
C GLN A 388 20.36 -32.97 107.70
N GLY A 389 19.73 -32.56 106.59
CA GLY A 389 18.56 -33.25 106.00
C GLY A 389 17.35 -32.40 105.60
N GLN A 390 17.44 -31.07 105.53
CA GLN A 390 16.28 -30.20 105.23
C GLN A 390 16.09 -29.93 103.75
N GLY A 391 14.83 -29.84 103.33
CA GLY A 391 14.48 -29.43 101.97
C GLY A 391 14.35 -30.60 100.99
N TYR A 392 14.32 -30.26 99.70
CA TYR A 392 14.29 -31.23 98.62
C TYR A 392 15.13 -30.75 97.44
N THR A 393 15.55 -31.71 96.63
CA THR A 393 16.26 -31.46 95.38
C THR A 393 15.58 -32.18 94.23
N VAL A 394 15.59 -31.57 93.06
CA VAL A 394 15.02 -32.15 91.84
C VAL A 394 16.15 -32.48 90.86
N ASN A 395 16.17 -33.73 90.41
CA ASN A 395 17.00 -34.19 89.31
C ASN A 395 16.10 -34.58 88.13
N VAL A 396 16.45 -34.13 86.94
CA VAL A 396 15.69 -34.41 85.71
C VAL A 396 16.57 -35.22 84.77
N ASP A 397 16.05 -36.34 84.30
CA ASP A 397 16.64 -37.13 83.23
C ASP A 397 15.74 -37.11 81.97
N ALA A 398 16.14 -37.80 80.90
CA ALA A 398 15.42 -37.76 79.63
C ALA A 398 14.01 -38.38 79.66
N THR A 399 13.63 -39.04 80.75
CA THR A 399 12.35 -39.72 80.86
C THR A 399 11.59 -39.36 82.14
N ASN A 400 12.31 -39.00 83.20
CA ASN A 400 11.76 -38.86 84.56
C ASN A 400 12.23 -37.58 85.25
N ILE A 401 11.34 -37.02 86.06
CA ILE A 401 11.65 -36.02 87.07
C ILE A 401 11.68 -36.72 88.42
N ARG A 402 12.79 -36.58 89.15
CA ARG A 402 13.04 -37.21 90.45
C ARG A 402 13.10 -36.13 91.52
N VAL A 403 12.18 -36.17 92.47
CA VAL A 403 12.16 -35.26 93.62
C VAL A 403 12.69 -36.02 94.83
N ASN A 404 13.87 -35.64 95.32
CA ASN A 404 14.55 -36.26 96.45
C ASN A 404 14.29 -35.44 97.71
N PHE A 405 13.65 -36.05 98.71
CA PHE A 405 13.27 -35.39 99.95
C PHE A 405 14.28 -35.69 101.05
N GLY A 406 14.67 -34.66 101.79
CA GLY A 406 15.46 -34.80 103.00
C GLY A 406 14.68 -35.44 104.15
N SER A 407 15.39 -35.76 105.24
CA SER A 407 14.85 -36.39 106.44
C SER A 407 14.13 -35.42 107.38
N ASP A 408 14.40 -34.12 107.27
CA ASP A 408 14.09 -33.10 108.28
C ASP A 408 13.08 -32.05 107.78
N GLY A 409 12.16 -32.48 106.90
CA GLY A 409 11.03 -31.68 106.42
C GLY A 409 11.39 -30.54 105.44
N ILE A 410 10.37 -29.84 104.97
CA ILE A 410 10.51 -28.72 104.01
C ILE A 410 10.24 -27.40 104.73
N PRO A 411 11.18 -26.43 104.67
CA PRO A 411 11.00 -25.13 105.28
C PRO A 411 9.91 -24.34 104.54
N TYR A 412 9.05 -23.65 105.29
CA TYR A 412 8.03 -22.77 104.74
C TYR A 412 7.79 -21.57 105.66
N VAL A 413 7.19 -20.52 105.11
CA VAL A 413 6.72 -19.36 105.86
C VAL A 413 5.21 -19.50 106.05
N SER A 414 4.70 -19.26 107.26
CA SER A 414 3.26 -19.29 107.51
C SER A 414 2.50 -18.31 106.61
N LYS A 415 1.29 -18.68 106.17
CA LYS A 415 0.48 -17.86 105.24
C LYS A 415 0.11 -16.48 105.82
N GLY A 416 0.07 -16.36 107.15
CA GLY A 416 -0.20 -15.11 107.88
C GLY A 416 1.03 -14.25 108.21
N GLY A 417 2.25 -14.69 107.84
CA GLY A 417 3.50 -14.05 108.23
C GLY A 417 3.89 -14.28 109.70
N GLY A 418 5.19 -14.19 110.02
CA GLY A 418 5.67 -14.13 111.41
C GLY A 418 6.31 -15.39 112.02
N GLY A 419 6.50 -16.48 111.26
CA GLY A 419 7.28 -17.64 111.73
C GLY A 419 7.73 -18.57 110.62
N VAL A 420 8.99 -19.03 110.67
CA VAL A 420 9.54 -20.07 109.78
C VAL A 420 9.29 -21.43 110.43
N GLY A 421 8.58 -22.32 109.73
CA GLY A 421 8.26 -23.66 110.19
C GLY A 421 8.74 -24.73 109.20
N ARG A 422 8.50 -26.00 109.53
CA ARG A 422 8.76 -27.14 108.64
C ARG A 422 7.50 -27.96 108.46
N PHE A 423 7.19 -28.35 107.23
CA PHE A 423 6.11 -29.30 106.95
C PHE A 423 6.68 -30.64 106.50
N GLY A 424 5.92 -31.70 106.77
CA GLY A 424 6.26 -33.07 106.38
C GLY A 424 5.26 -33.68 105.41
N PRO A 425 5.45 -34.96 105.05
CA PRO A 425 4.57 -35.69 104.13
C PRO A 425 3.14 -35.88 104.66
N GLY A 426 2.93 -35.73 105.96
CA GLY A 426 1.58 -35.73 106.55
C GLY A 426 0.76 -34.47 106.23
N ASN A 427 1.41 -33.38 105.81
CA ASN A 427 0.78 -32.06 105.66
C ASN A 427 0.50 -31.69 104.19
N PHE A 428 1.39 -32.05 103.26
CA PHE A 428 1.29 -31.68 101.85
C PHE A 428 1.62 -32.86 100.94
N ASP A 429 0.94 -32.96 99.80
CA ASP A 429 1.33 -33.79 98.65
C ASP A 429 1.99 -32.92 97.56
N ILE A 430 2.52 -33.51 96.49
CA ILE A 430 3.22 -32.75 95.43
C ILE A 430 2.57 -32.91 94.05
N ILE A 431 2.66 -31.85 93.24
CA ILE A 431 2.46 -31.87 91.78
C ILE A 431 3.74 -31.37 91.15
N VAL A 432 4.26 -32.10 90.18
CA VAL A 432 5.50 -31.75 89.47
C VAL A 432 5.13 -31.21 88.09
N ILE A 433 5.61 -30.01 87.79
CA ILE A 433 5.46 -29.38 86.48
C ILE A 433 6.83 -29.29 85.83
N GLY A 434 6.97 -29.86 84.63
CA GLY A 434 8.18 -29.73 83.81
C GLY A 434 7.89 -28.93 82.56
N ARG A 435 8.67 -27.89 82.27
CA ARG A 435 8.55 -27.07 81.06
C ARG A 435 9.82 -27.16 80.21
N PRO A 436 9.72 -26.89 78.88
CA PRO A 436 10.87 -26.91 77.98
C PRO A 436 12.03 -26.02 78.41
#